data_AF-A0A7C7WL34-F1
#
_entry.id   AF-A0A7C7WL34-F1
#
_cell.length_a   1.000
_cell.length_b   1.000
_cell.length_c   1.000
_cell.angle_alpha   90.00
_cell.angle_beta   90.00
_cell.angle_gamma   90.00
#
_symmetry.space_group_name_H-M   'P 1'
#
loop_
_entity.id
_entity.type
_entity.pdbx_description
1 polymer ?
#
loop_
_entity_poly.entity_id
_entity_poly.type
_entity_poly.pdbx_seq_one_letter_code
_entity_poly.pdbx_strand_id
1 'polypeptide(L)'
;MGAAISIRQILLHILPGDPGYGEAVLGLHLYTWALITFVVVIVFACVVAVFAQDVVPVAPTTPWLRILAWVVVWAFVATIAINLVVVFAEEGFNWVLPDDPSRYLLFG
;
A
#
# COMPACT_ATOMS: atom_id res chain seq x y z
N MET A 1 10.10 9.51 1.18
CA MET A 1 10.17 9.15 -0.26
C MET A 1 8.80 8.86 -0.86
N GLY A 2 8.00 7.94 -0.31
CA GLY A 2 6.68 7.58 -0.85
C GLY A 2 5.73 8.76 -1.11
N ALA A 3 5.56 9.66 -0.12
CA ALA A 3 4.73 10.86 -0.27
C ALA A 3 5.14 11.73 -1.48
N ALA A 4 6.45 11.89 -1.74
CA ALA A 4 6.93 12.70 -2.86
C ALA A 4 6.61 12.05 -4.22
N ILE A 5 6.67 10.72 -4.30
CA ILE A 5 6.30 9.98 -5.52
C ILE A 5 4.79 10.09 -5.76
N SER A 6 3.98 9.96 -4.72
CA SER A 6 2.52 10.16 -4.80
C SER A 6 2.18 11.58 -5.26
N ILE A 7 2.83 12.61 -4.72
CA ILE A 7 2.64 14.00 -5.15
C ILE A 7 3.00 14.15 -6.63
N ARG A 8 4.12 13.59 -7.08
CA ARG A 8 4.49 13.61 -8.51
C ARG A 8 3.39 13.00 -9.37
N GLN A 9 2.80 11.88 -8.96
CA GLN A 9 1.71 11.25 -9.71
C GLN A 9 0.45 12.10 -9.75
N ILE A 10 0.07 12.74 -8.63
CA ILE A 10 -1.04 13.69 -8.61
C ILE A 10 -0.79 14.85 -9.58
N LEU A 11 0.44 15.39 -9.58
CA LEU A 11 0.80 16.51 -10.47
C LEU A 11 0.80 16.12 -11.95
N LEU A 12 1.04 14.86 -12.28
CA LEU A 12 0.93 14.37 -13.66
C LEU A 12 -0.52 14.35 -14.15
N HIS A 13 -1.49 14.15 -13.25
CA HIS A 13 -2.91 14.00 -13.57
C HIS A 13 -3.80 15.16 -13.07
N ILE A 14 -3.23 16.36 -12.89
CA ILE A 14 -3.96 17.50 -12.32
C ILE A 14 -4.78 18.30 -13.36
N LEU A 15 -4.57 18.03 -14.64
CA LEU A 15 -5.22 18.78 -15.72
C LEU A 15 -6.72 18.42 -15.79
N PRO A 16 -7.63 19.40 -15.95
CA PRO A 16 -9.05 19.12 -16.08
C PRO A 16 -9.35 18.27 -17.32
N GLY A 17 -10.14 17.22 -17.14
CA GLY A 17 -10.48 16.27 -18.20
C GLY A 17 -9.51 15.09 -18.32
N ASP A 18 -8.45 15.03 -17.52
CA ASP A 18 -7.61 13.84 -17.40
C ASP A 18 -8.38 12.73 -16.66
N PRO A 19 -8.55 11.53 -17.25
CA PRO A 19 -9.21 10.41 -16.58
C PRO A 19 -8.40 9.83 -15.40
N GLY A 20 -7.11 10.17 -15.28
CA GLY A 20 -6.19 9.62 -14.30
C GLY A 20 -5.72 8.21 -14.66
N TYR A 21 -4.81 7.68 -13.84
CA TYR A 21 -4.33 6.30 -13.96
C TYR A 21 -5.03 5.38 -12.94
N GLY A 22 -5.57 4.26 -13.44
CA GLY A 22 -6.28 3.25 -12.66
C GLY A 22 -7.67 3.70 -12.17
N GLU A 23 -8.46 2.76 -11.69
CA GLU A 23 -9.80 3.05 -11.16
C GLU A 23 -9.77 3.87 -9.86
N ALA A 24 -10.75 4.77 -9.71
CA ALA A 24 -10.91 5.57 -8.51
C ALA A 24 -11.65 4.78 -7.42
N VAL A 25 -11.07 4.74 -6.22
CA VAL A 25 -11.69 4.15 -5.03
C VAL A 25 -12.27 5.28 -4.20
N LEU A 26 -13.58 5.26 -3.95
CA LEU A 26 -14.30 6.34 -3.25
C LEU A 26 -14.10 7.72 -3.91
N GLY A 27 -13.96 7.75 -5.24
CA GLY A 27 -13.76 8.97 -6.01
C GLY A 27 -12.34 9.53 -6.01
N LEU A 28 -11.36 8.82 -5.43
CA LEU A 28 -9.94 9.20 -5.46
C LEU A 28 -9.09 8.08 -6.06
N HIS A 29 -8.15 8.42 -6.95
CA HIS A 29 -7.18 7.46 -7.48
C HIS A 29 -6.21 6.98 -6.40
N LEU A 30 -5.63 5.80 -6.61
CA LEU A 30 -4.73 5.15 -5.65
C LEU A 30 -3.50 5.98 -5.29
N TYR A 31 -2.98 6.79 -6.21
CA TYR A 31 -1.86 7.69 -5.91
C TYR A 31 -2.22 8.78 -4.90
N THR A 32 -3.49 9.21 -4.85
CA THR A 32 -4.00 10.16 -3.84
C THR A 32 -4.18 9.47 -2.49
N TRP A 33 -4.74 8.26 -2.49
CA TRP A 33 -4.82 7.43 -1.29
C TRP A 33 -3.45 7.15 -0.69
N ALA A 34 -2.46 6.83 -1.52
CA ALA A 34 -1.08 6.64 -1.08
C ALA A 34 -0.53 7.88 -0.36
N LEU A 35 -0.77 9.09 -0.89
CA LEU A 35 -0.36 10.33 -0.22
C LEU A 35 -1.03 10.47 1.16
N ILE A 36 -2.34 10.24 1.26
CA ILE A 36 -3.10 10.29 2.52
C ILE A 36 -2.49 9.33 3.54
N THR A 37 -2.25 8.07 3.16
CA THR A 37 -1.65 7.06 4.04
C THR A 37 -0.25 7.48 4.50
N PHE A 38 0.60 8.00 3.61
CA PHE A 38 1.93 8.47 4.00
C PHE A 38 1.86 9.63 4.99
N VAL A 39 0.96 10.60 4.79
CA VAL A 39 0.77 11.72 5.72
C VAL A 39 0.31 11.21 7.10
N VAL A 40 -0.66 10.30 7.15
CA VAL A 40 -1.13 9.69 8.41
C VAL A 40 0.01 9.00 9.15
N VAL A 41 0.81 8.20 8.45
CA VAL A 41 1.96 7.49 9.05
C VAL A 41 3.04 8.47 9.53
N ILE A 42 3.33 9.53 8.78
CA ILE A 42 4.29 10.56 9.19
C ILE A 42 3.81 11.26 10.46
N VAL A 43 2.54 11.69 10.51
CA VAL A 43 1.96 12.35 11.69
C VAL A 43 2.00 11.40 12.89
N PHE A 44 1.61 10.14 12.71
CA PHE A 44 1.68 9.13 13.77
C PHE A 44 3.11 8.94 14.28
N ALA A 45 4.08 8.78 13.37
CA ALA A 45 5.48 8.62 13.74
C ALA A 45 6.03 9.87 14.45
N CYS A 46 5.65 11.07 14.03
CA CYS A 46 5.99 12.32 14.71
C CYS A 46 5.43 12.35 16.14
N VAL A 47 4.16 12.00 16.33
CA VAL A 47 3.53 11.92 17.66
C VAL A 47 4.29 10.92 18.54
N VAL A 48 4.49 9.69 18.06
CA VAL A 48 5.24 8.66 18.80
C VAL A 48 6.66 9.12 19.13
N ALA A 49 7.35 9.79 18.21
CA ALA A 49 8.70 10.29 18.42
C ALA A 49 8.75 11.42 19.49
N VAL A 50 7.78 12.34 19.49
CA VAL A 50 7.67 13.40 20.50
C VAL A 50 7.48 12.81 21.90
N PHE A 51 6.63 11.79 22.02
CA PHE A 51 6.34 11.12 23.29
C PHE A 51 7.25 9.92 23.57
N ALA A 52 8.31 9.69 22.79
CA ALA A 52 9.09 8.44 22.83
C ALA A 52 9.62 8.07 24.23
N GLN A 53 9.93 9.09 25.04
CA GLN A 53 10.40 8.94 26.42
C GLN A 53 9.28 8.58 27.42
N ASP A 54 8.04 8.97 27.13
CA ASP A 54 6.83 8.65 27.92
C ASP A 54 6.18 7.33 27.48
N VAL A 55 6.37 6.93 26.21
CA VAL A 55 5.97 5.62 25.67
C VAL A 55 7.15 4.65 25.65
N VAL A 56 7.59 4.22 26.84
CA VAL A 56 8.48 3.06 26.94
C VAL A 56 7.72 1.85 26.40
N PRO A 57 8.26 1.10 25.41
CA PRO A 57 7.58 -0.08 24.88
C PRO A 57 7.48 -1.15 25.97
N VAL A 58 6.36 -1.20 26.68
CA VAL A 58 6.05 -2.30 27.61
C VAL A 58 5.52 -3.43 26.74
N ALA A 59 6.28 -4.53 26.67
CA ALA A 59 5.79 -5.73 26.00
C ALA A 59 4.43 -6.12 26.60
N PRO A 60 3.37 -6.29 25.79
CA PRO A 60 2.07 -6.65 26.32
C PRO A 60 2.19 -8.00 27.03
N THR A 61 1.94 -8.02 28.34
CA THR A 61 1.98 -9.23 29.17
C THR A 61 0.83 -10.18 28.84
N THR A 62 -0.20 -9.69 28.13
CA THR A 62 -1.39 -10.43 27.75
C THR A 62 -1.15 -11.32 26.53
N PRO A 63 -1.30 -12.66 26.67
CA PRO A 63 -0.94 -13.61 25.61
C PRO A 63 -1.76 -13.45 24.32
N TRP A 64 -3.01 -12.96 24.40
CA TRP A 64 -3.87 -12.76 23.23
C TRP A 64 -3.39 -11.60 22.33
N LEU A 65 -2.80 -10.54 22.89
CA LEU A 65 -2.26 -9.42 22.12
C LEU A 65 -1.08 -9.86 21.25
N ARG A 66 -0.25 -10.75 21.79
CA ARG A 66 0.87 -11.36 21.08
C ARG A 66 0.38 -12.24 19.92
N ILE A 67 -0.67 -13.03 20.14
CA ILE A 67 -1.29 -13.83 19.07
C ILE A 67 -1.84 -12.91 17.98
N LEU A 68 -2.59 -11.86 18.36
CA LEU A 68 -3.13 -10.89 17.41
C LEU A 68 -2.03 -10.24 16.56
N ALA A 69 -0.93 -9.80 17.18
CA ALA A 69 0.20 -9.22 16.46
C ALA A 69 0.78 -10.20 15.42
N TRP A 70 0.97 -11.47 15.79
CA TRP A 70 1.44 -12.50 14.85
C TRP A 70 0.44 -12.79 13.74
N VAL A 71 -0.87 -12.79 14.02
CA VAL A 71 -1.91 -12.94 13.00
C VAL A 71 -1.84 -11.80 11.99
N VAL A 72 -1.69 -10.55 12.44
CA VAL A 72 -1.56 -9.38 11.56
C VAL A 72 -0.30 -9.48 10.70
N VAL A 73 0.84 -9.89 11.27
CA VAL A 73 2.09 -10.10 10.53
C VAL A 73 1.91 -11.17 9.46
N TRP A 74 1.34 -12.33 9.80
CA TRP A 74 1.13 -13.41 8.85
C TRP A 74 0.12 -13.05 7.76
N ALA A 75 -0.95 -12.31 8.10
CA ALA A 75 -1.88 -11.80 7.11
C ALA A 75 -1.18 -10.86 6.11
N PHE A 76 -0.32 -9.96 6.59
CA PHE A 76 0.45 -9.07 5.72
C PHE A 76 1.42 -9.84 4.80
N VAL A 77 2.15 -10.82 5.34
CA VAL A 77 3.03 -11.70 4.55
C VAL A 77 2.24 -12.49 3.51
N ALA A 78 1.08 -13.04 3.87
CA ALA A 78 0.21 -13.74 2.95
C ALA A 78 -0.28 -12.84 1.83
N THR A 79 -0.69 -11.60 2.12
CA THR A 79 -1.09 -10.62 1.11
C THR A 79 0.04 -10.33 0.12
N ILE A 80 1.28 -10.15 0.59
CA ILE A 80 2.45 -9.97 -0.29
C ILE A 80 2.65 -11.20 -1.18
N ALA A 81 2.62 -12.39 -0.61
CA ALA A 81 2.81 -13.64 -1.36
C ALA A 81 1.72 -13.87 -2.40
N ILE A 82 0.45 -13.62 -2.03
CA ILE A 82 -0.70 -13.72 -2.94
C ILE A 82 -0.55 -12.71 -4.08
N ASN A 83 -0.28 -11.43 -3.78
CA ASN A 83 -0.08 -10.42 -4.81
C ASN A 83 1.07 -10.78 -5.75
N LEU A 84 2.18 -11.31 -5.23
CA LEU A 84 3.29 -11.79 -6.07
C LEU A 84 2.85 -12.91 -7.01
N VAL A 85 2.10 -13.91 -6.51
CA VAL A 85 1.61 -15.03 -7.31
C VAL A 85 0.59 -14.56 -8.36
N VAL A 86 -0.32 -13.66 -7.99
CA VAL A 86 -1.32 -13.09 -8.90
C VAL A 86 -0.64 -12.31 -10.01
N VAL A 87 0.26 -11.38 -9.68
CA VAL A 87 1.03 -10.62 -10.68
C VAL A 87 1.84 -11.57 -11.56
N PHE A 88 2.51 -12.58 -11.02
CA PHE A 88 3.23 -13.54 -11.85
C PHE A 88 2.31 -14.34 -12.78
N ALA A 89 1.11 -14.69 -12.32
CA ALA A 89 0.11 -15.38 -13.14
C ALA A 89 -0.53 -14.46 -14.21
N GLU A 90 -0.70 -13.18 -13.92
CA GLU A 90 -1.21 -12.18 -14.86
C GLU A 90 -0.18 -11.86 -15.94
N GLU A 91 1.10 -11.74 -15.57
CA GLU A 91 2.16 -11.26 -16.47
C GLU A 91 2.89 -12.39 -17.21
N GLY A 92 3.03 -13.55 -16.57
CA GLY A 92 3.77 -14.70 -17.07
C GLY A 92 5.24 -14.40 -17.36
N PHE A 93 5.75 -14.87 -18.50
CA PHE A 93 7.13 -14.60 -18.97
C PHE A 93 7.20 -13.49 -20.03
N ASN A 94 6.16 -12.66 -20.17
CA ASN A 94 6.12 -11.62 -21.20
C ASN A 94 7.01 -10.43 -20.82
N TRP A 95 7.75 -9.90 -21.82
CA TRP A 95 8.74 -8.83 -21.59
C TRP A 95 8.13 -7.42 -21.63
N VAL A 96 6.95 -7.27 -22.24
CA VAL A 96 6.19 -6.02 -22.34
C VAL A 96 4.73 -6.35 -22.07
N LEU A 97 4.10 -5.58 -21.19
CA LEU A 97 2.74 -5.84 -20.76
C LEU A 97 1.75 -4.71 -21.08
N PRO A 98 0.47 -5.05 -21.33
CA PRO A 98 -0.61 -4.08 -21.38
C PRO A 98 -0.77 -3.38 -20.03
N ASP A 99 -1.11 -2.09 -20.06
CA ASP A 99 -1.25 -1.26 -18.84
C ASP A 99 -2.35 -1.76 -17.88
N ASP A 100 -3.37 -2.48 -18.39
CA ASP A 100 -4.42 -3.14 -17.62
C ASP A 100 -4.65 -4.59 -18.14
N PRO A 101 -4.05 -5.62 -17.51
CA PRO A 101 -4.29 -7.00 -17.87
C PRO A 101 -5.70 -7.43 -17.43
N SER A 102 -6.58 -7.73 -18.39
CA SER A 102 -7.95 -8.22 -18.13
C SER A 102 -8.06 -9.75 -18.04
N ARG A 103 -6.92 -10.47 -18.14
CA ARG A 103 -6.85 -11.94 -18.11
C ARG A 103 -5.51 -12.44 -17.58
N TYR A 104 -5.49 -13.66 -17.06
CA TYR A 104 -4.27 -14.34 -16.61
C TYR A 104 -3.46 -14.86 -17.81
N LEU A 105 -2.45 -14.11 -18.26
CA LEU A 105 -1.69 -14.47 -19.47
C LEU A 105 -0.91 -15.78 -19.34
N LEU A 106 -0.61 -16.24 -18.12
CA LEU A 106 0.04 -17.53 -17.88
C LEU A 106 -0.90 -18.74 -18.07
N PHE A 107 -2.22 -18.54 -17.93
CA PHE A 107 -3.22 -19.62 -18.01
C PHE A 107 -4.13 -19.53 -19.25
N GLY A 108 -4.01 -18.47 -20.06
CA GLY A 108 -4.72 -18.28 -21.33
C GLY A 108 -5.74 -17.15 -21.30
#